data_AF-A0A7W5JRM2-F1
#
_entry.id   AF-A0A7W5JRM2-F1
#
_cell.length_a   1.000
_cell.length_b   1.000
_cell.length_c   1.000
_cell.angle_alpha   90.00
_cell.angle_beta   90.00
_cell.angle_gamma   90.00
#
_symmetry.space_group_name_H-M   'P 1'
#
loop_
_entity.id
_entity.type
_entity.pdbx_description
1 polymer ?
#
loop_
_entity_poly.entity_id
_entity_poly.type
_entity_poly.pdbx_seq_one_letter_code
_entity_poly.pdbx_strand_id
1 'polypeptide(L)'
;MSRDVLHLVVDVPVVVGRHDAPVLVLTLRTLRPADTEALGALLWNAYRGTVDEDDYDEPSDAMEDAERTLAGWWGPLIDEASLAATAKDALVAAAVTVRDAAHDTIPLLAFVLTDPAWQRRRIGAGSSARASPPLPA
;
A
#
# COMPACT_ATOMS: atom_id res chain seq x y z
N MET A 1 4.31 -17.10 23.04
CA MET A 1 4.10 -15.64 22.91
C MET A 1 2.89 -15.46 22.02
N SER A 2 1.79 -14.96 22.57
CA SER A 2 0.57 -14.64 21.81
C SER A 2 0.83 -13.36 21.03
N ARG A 3 0.71 -13.38 19.70
CA ARG A 3 0.76 -12.17 18.87
C ARG A 3 -0.65 -11.93 18.37
N ASP A 4 -1.23 -10.80 18.77
CA ASP A 4 -2.59 -10.41 18.44
C ASP A 4 -2.73 -10.22 16.92
N VAL A 5 -3.72 -10.90 16.34
CA VAL A 5 -4.03 -10.83 14.90
C VAL A 5 -4.98 -9.65 14.67
N LEU A 6 -4.53 -8.64 13.93
CA LEU A 6 -5.38 -7.57 13.43
C LEU A 6 -6.02 -8.01 12.11
N HIS A 7 -7.32 -8.34 12.15
CA HIS A 7 -8.12 -8.55 10.95
C HIS A 7 -8.45 -7.19 10.32
N LEU A 8 -7.79 -6.83 9.22
CA LEU A 8 -8.10 -5.64 8.44
C LEU A 8 -8.87 -6.02 7.18
N VAL A 9 -10.17 -5.74 7.16
CA VAL A 9 -11.00 -5.81 5.94
C VAL A 9 -10.89 -4.46 5.23
N VAL A 10 -10.23 -4.44 4.06
CA VAL A 10 -10.11 -3.22 3.24
C VAL A 10 -11.07 -3.31 2.06
N ASP A 11 -12.15 -2.54 2.11
CA ASP A 11 -12.92 -2.19 0.92
C ASP A 11 -12.13 -1.13 0.13
N VAL A 12 -11.59 -1.50 -1.03
CA VAL A 12 -10.92 -0.57 -1.94
C VAL A 12 -11.89 -0.15 -3.04
N PRO A 13 -12.63 0.97 -2.92
CA PRO A 13 -13.45 1.46 -4.01
C PRO A 13 -12.56 2.01 -5.13
N VAL A 14 -12.56 1.35 -6.29
CA VAL A 14 -11.95 1.89 -7.52
C VAL A 14 -12.87 2.98 -8.08
N VAL A 15 -12.57 4.23 -7.78
CA VAL A 15 -13.30 5.39 -8.33
C VAL A 15 -12.49 6.00 -9.47
N VAL A 16 -12.92 5.76 -10.72
CA VAL A 16 -12.36 6.42 -11.91
C VAL A 16 -13.12 7.74 -12.14
N GLY A 17 -12.55 8.85 -11.69
CA GLY A 17 -13.10 10.20 -11.87
C GLY A 17 -12.13 11.12 -12.60
N ARG A 18 -12.63 11.87 -13.59
CA ARG A 18 -11.86 12.85 -14.39
C ARG A 18 -11.70 14.16 -13.59
N HIS A 19 -10.49 14.74 -13.55
CA HIS A 19 -10.21 15.99 -12.83
C HIS A 19 -9.26 16.90 -13.65
N ASP A 20 -9.50 18.21 -13.70
CA ASP A 20 -8.74 19.23 -14.47
C ASP A 20 -7.49 19.80 -13.75
N ALA A 21 -6.91 19.06 -12.80
CA ALA A 21 -5.55 19.31 -12.30
C ALA A 21 -4.55 18.54 -13.18
N PRO A 22 -3.21 18.72 -13.13
CA PRO A 22 -2.31 17.76 -13.76
C PRO A 22 -2.59 16.39 -13.17
N VAL A 23 -3.40 15.60 -13.90
CA VAL A 23 -3.81 14.27 -13.48
C VAL A 23 -2.56 13.46 -13.50
N LEU A 24 -2.09 13.14 -12.30
CA LEU A 24 -1.09 12.14 -12.21
C LEU A 24 -1.77 10.80 -12.50
N VAL A 25 -1.51 10.27 -13.69
CA VAL A 25 -2.04 8.98 -14.10
C VAL A 25 -1.28 7.90 -13.32
N LEU A 26 -2.00 7.22 -12.45
CA LEU A 26 -1.53 6.01 -11.79
C LEU A 26 -1.93 4.79 -12.63
N THR A 27 -1.00 3.88 -12.84
CA THR A 27 -1.30 2.55 -13.39
C THR A 27 -1.31 1.55 -12.26
N LEU A 28 -2.47 0.90 -12.07
CA LEU A 28 -2.63 -0.22 -11.15
C LEU A 28 -2.41 -1.53 -11.88
N ARG A 29 -1.65 -2.43 -11.27
CA ARG A 29 -1.37 -3.76 -11.80
C ARG A 29 -1.06 -4.73 -10.65
N THR A 30 -1.04 -6.02 -10.95
CA THR A 30 -0.52 -7.03 -10.04
C THR A 30 0.94 -6.76 -9.70
N LEU A 31 1.28 -6.94 -8.43
CA LEU A 31 2.66 -6.97 -7.93
C LEU A 31 3.36 -8.22 -8.48
N ARG A 32 4.60 -8.08 -8.93
CA ARG A 32 5.36 -9.14 -9.59
C ARG A 32 6.70 -9.33 -8.88
N PRO A 33 7.33 -10.53 -8.98
CA PRO A 33 8.68 -10.74 -8.45
C PRO A 33 9.73 -9.73 -8.98
N ALA A 34 9.54 -9.23 -10.21
CA ALA A 34 10.39 -8.20 -10.79
C ALA A 34 10.31 -6.83 -10.08
N ASP A 35 9.33 -6.63 -9.19
CA ASP A 35 9.15 -5.39 -8.43
C ASP A 35 9.95 -5.36 -7.12
N THR A 36 10.71 -6.42 -6.81
CA THR A 36 11.47 -6.55 -5.54
C THR A 36 12.27 -5.30 -5.19
N GLU A 37 13.08 -4.80 -6.12
CA GLU A 37 13.89 -3.60 -5.89
C GLU A 37 13.03 -2.36 -5.63
N ALA A 38 11.97 -2.17 -6.42
CA ALA A 38 11.07 -1.05 -6.27
C ALA A 38 10.27 -1.13 -4.95
N LEU A 39 9.93 -2.34 -4.50
CA LEU A 39 9.23 -2.59 -3.25
C LEU A 39 10.15 -2.34 -2.05
N GLY A 40 11.42 -2.77 -2.09
CA GLY A 40 12.39 -2.49 -1.04
C GLY A 40 12.64 -0.99 -0.88
N ALA A 41 12.80 -0.26 -1.98
CA ALA A 41 12.90 1.19 -1.95
C ALA A 41 11.63 1.86 -1.38
N LEU A 42 10.44 1.32 -1.70
CA LEU A 42 9.18 1.82 -1.16
C LEU A 42 9.05 1.56 0.35
N LEU A 43 9.41 0.38 0.84
CA LEU A 43 9.44 0.04 2.28
C LEU A 43 10.35 1.00 3.05
N TRP A 44 11.60 1.14 2.59
CA TRP A 44 12.56 2.07 3.17
C TRP A 44 12.00 3.49 3.25
N ASN A 45 11.45 4.01 2.14
CA ASN A 45 10.92 5.36 2.10
C ASN A 45 9.64 5.52 2.96
N ALA A 46 8.77 4.51 3.00
CA ALA A 46 7.48 4.59 3.68
C ALA A 46 7.61 4.58 5.20
N TYR A 47 8.61 3.89 5.75
CA TYR A 47 8.81 3.80 7.21
C TYR A 47 9.63 4.94 7.78
N ARG A 48 10.39 5.67 6.94
CA ARG A 48 11.12 6.86 7.38
C ARG A 48 10.18 7.91 7.99
N GLY A 49 10.42 8.24 9.27
CA GLY A 49 9.60 9.19 10.03
C GLY A 49 8.24 8.65 10.48
N THR A 50 8.02 7.33 10.44
CA THR A 50 6.92 6.65 11.15
C THR A 50 7.41 6.10 12.49
N VAL A 51 6.52 5.45 13.25
CA VAL A 51 6.91 4.73 14.48
C VAL A 51 7.79 3.52 14.20
N ASP A 52 7.77 3.04 12.95
CA ASP A 52 8.49 1.86 12.47
C ASP A 52 9.80 2.27 11.75
N GLU A 53 10.29 3.50 11.94
CA GLU A 53 11.50 3.98 11.24
C GLU A 53 12.77 3.21 11.64
N ASP A 54 12.77 2.64 12.85
CA ASP A 54 13.86 1.82 13.39
C ASP A 54 13.75 0.33 13.01
N ASP A 55 12.76 -0.07 12.20
CA ASP A 55 12.65 -1.45 11.68
C ASP A 55 13.74 -1.77 10.64
N TYR A 56 14.37 -0.74 10.06
CA TYR A 56 15.46 -0.88 9.09
C TYR A 56 16.65 0.02 9.49
N ASP A 57 17.83 -0.57 9.68
CA ASP A 57 19.06 0.17 9.98
C ASP A 57 19.64 0.79 8.69
N GLU A 58 19.50 0.08 7.57
CA GLU A 58 19.98 0.50 6.26
C GLU A 58 19.04 0.10 5.10
N PRO A 59 19.16 0.72 3.90
CA PRO A 59 18.31 0.38 2.76
C PRO A 59 18.35 -1.10 2.34
N SER A 60 19.45 -1.81 2.65
CA SER A 60 19.59 -3.25 2.40
C SER A 60 18.57 -4.07 3.18
N ASP A 61 18.24 -3.67 4.41
CA ASP A 61 17.29 -4.41 5.26
C ASP A 61 15.90 -4.42 4.64
N ALA A 62 15.46 -3.26 4.14
CA ALA A 62 14.19 -3.13 3.43
C ALA A 62 14.15 -3.92 2.12
N MET A 63 15.30 -4.02 1.44
CA MET A 63 15.44 -4.87 0.25
C MET A 63 15.33 -6.35 0.60
N GLU A 64 16.03 -6.81 1.64
CA GLU A 64 15.93 -8.20 2.11
C GLU A 64 14.49 -8.54 2.54
N ASP A 65 13.79 -7.62 3.18
CA ASP A 65 12.41 -7.82 3.61
C ASP A 65 11.45 -7.90 2.40
N ALA A 66 11.66 -7.09 1.36
CA ALA A 66 10.94 -7.20 0.10
C ALA A 66 11.18 -8.56 -0.59
N GLU A 67 12.44 -9.00 -0.64
CA GLU A 67 12.82 -10.32 -1.18
C GLU A 67 12.13 -11.46 -0.43
N ARG A 68 12.23 -11.46 0.91
CA ARG A 68 11.60 -12.46 1.78
C ARG A 68 10.09 -12.45 1.62
N THR A 69 9.48 -11.28 1.54
CA THR A 69 8.04 -11.12 1.36
C THR A 69 7.57 -11.74 0.06
N LEU A 70 8.23 -11.43 -1.07
CA LEU A 70 7.89 -12.00 -2.37
C LEU A 70 8.28 -13.48 -2.51
N ALA A 71 9.26 -13.95 -1.73
CA ALA A 71 9.59 -15.36 -1.58
C ALA A 71 8.60 -16.14 -0.68
N GLY A 72 7.64 -15.45 -0.06
CA GLY A 72 6.58 -16.06 0.73
C GLY A 72 6.95 -16.32 2.19
N TRP A 73 7.85 -15.52 2.78
CA TRP A 73 8.19 -15.57 4.21
C TRP A 73 6.96 -15.41 5.12
N TRP A 74 6.03 -14.53 4.73
CA TRP A 74 4.74 -14.32 5.39
C TRP A 74 3.66 -15.33 4.97
N GLY A 75 4.04 -16.31 4.14
CA GLY A 75 3.15 -17.23 3.45
C GLY A 75 3.03 -16.92 1.94
N PRO A 76 2.41 -17.82 1.15
CA PRO A 76 2.30 -17.64 -0.29
C PRO A 76 1.60 -16.34 -0.68
N LEU A 77 2.16 -15.59 -1.62
CA LEU A 77 1.55 -14.41 -2.19
C LEU A 77 0.20 -14.76 -2.85
N ILE A 78 -0.80 -13.91 -2.65
CA ILE A 78 -2.07 -13.96 -3.40
C ILE A 78 -1.94 -12.95 -4.54
N ASP A 79 -1.51 -13.43 -5.71
CA ASP A 79 -1.18 -12.60 -6.87
C ASP A 79 -2.33 -11.67 -7.26
N GLU A 80 -3.57 -12.16 -7.30
CA GLU A 80 -4.72 -11.37 -7.71
C GLU A 80 -5.11 -10.28 -6.69
N ALA A 81 -4.67 -10.43 -5.43
CA ALA A 81 -4.93 -9.50 -4.34
C ALA A 81 -3.72 -8.65 -3.96
N SER A 82 -2.59 -8.81 -4.67
CA SER A 82 -1.37 -8.06 -4.43
C SER A 82 -1.18 -7.01 -5.54
N LEU A 83 -1.24 -5.74 -5.16
CA LEU A 83 -1.36 -4.63 -6.10
C LEU A 83 -0.15 -3.69 -6.01
N ALA A 84 0.26 -3.21 -7.18
CA ALA A 84 1.28 -2.19 -7.37
C ALA A 84 0.66 -0.97 -8.09
N ALA A 85 0.83 0.21 -7.50
CA ALA A 85 0.49 1.48 -8.13
C ALA A 85 1.76 2.15 -8.65
N THR A 86 1.77 2.51 -9.93
CA THR A 86 2.93 3.13 -10.57
C THR A 86 2.62 4.51 -11.15
N ALA A 87 3.57 5.44 -11.01
CA ALA A 87 3.53 6.77 -11.59
C ALA A 87 4.79 6.98 -12.44
N LYS A 88 4.64 7.17 -13.76
CA LYS A 88 5.78 7.27 -14.70
C LYS A 88 6.79 6.13 -14.47
N ASP A 89 6.26 4.91 -14.39
CA ASP A 89 6.99 3.64 -14.15
C ASP A 89 7.65 3.48 -12.76
N ALA A 90 7.62 4.49 -11.89
CA ALA A 90 8.03 4.34 -10.49
C ALA A 90 6.92 3.72 -9.64
N LEU A 91 7.25 2.75 -8.79
CA LEU A 91 6.32 2.20 -7.79
C LEU A 91 6.10 3.25 -6.68
N VAL A 92 4.85 3.66 -6.46
CA VAL A 92 4.51 4.73 -5.50
C VAL A 92 3.62 4.26 -4.37
N ALA A 93 2.95 3.11 -4.55
CA ALA A 93 2.20 2.44 -3.50
C ALA A 93 2.12 0.94 -3.80
N ALA A 94 1.99 0.14 -2.75
CA ALA A 94 1.82 -1.30 -2.85
C ALA A 94 0.86 -1.79 -1.77
N ALA A 95 0.08 -2.81 -2.10
CA ALA A 95 -0.68 -3.63 -1.17
C ALA A 95 -0.25 -5.08 -1.37
N VAL A 96 0.28 -5.72 -0.34
CA VAL A 96 0.83 -7.08 -0.40
C VAL A 96 -0.08 -7.99 0.42
N THR A 97 -0.72 -8.94 -0.25
CA THR A 97 -1.64 -9.89 0.39
C THR A 97 -1.06 -11.30 0.29
N VAL A 98 -0.96 -11.99 1.43
CA VAL A 98 -0.42 -13.35 1.53
C VAL A 98 -1.43 -14.29 2.17
N ARG A 99 -1.25 -15.60 2.01
CA ARG A 99 -1.99 -16.62 2.77
C ARG A 99 -1.28 -16.89 4.07
N ASP A 100 -1.94 -16.57 5.18
CA ASP A 100 -1.37 -16.79 6.50
C ASP A 100 -1.45 -18.28 6.88
N ALA A 101 -0.34 -18.99 6.65
CA ALA A 101 -0.25 -20.40 6.99
C ALA A 101 -0.32 -20.67 8.51
N ALA A 102 -0.06 -19.67 9.35
CA ALA A 102 -0.17 -19.80 10.80
C ALA A 102 -1.63 -19.66 11.29
N HIS A 103 -2.52 -19.10 10.48
CA HIS A 103 -3.92 -18.83 10.83
C HIS A 103 -4.89 -19.36 9.76
N ASP A 104 -4.94 -20.69 9.57
CA ASP A 104 -5.91 -21.37 8.70
C ASP A 104 -5.92 -20.90 7.23
N THR A 105 -4.79 -20.36 6.73
CA THR A 105 -4.63 -19.87 5.35
C THR A 105 -5.55 -18.70 4.97
N ILE A 106 -6.03 -17.96 5.97
CA ILE A 106 -6.81 -16.74 5.73
C ILE A 106 -5.94 -15.69 5.02
N PRO A 107 -6.52 -14.83 4.15
CA PRO A 107 -5.79 -13.73 3.57
C PRO A 107 -5.32 -12.74 4.64
N LEU A 108 -4.02 -12.47 4.65
CA LEU A 108 -3.37 -11.47 5.49
C LEU A 108 -2.83 -10.36 4.60
N LEU A 109 -3.16 -9.11 4.96
CA LEU A 109 -2.58 -7.94 4.33
C LEU A 109 -1.27 -7.62 5.02
N ALA A 110 -0.16 -8.15 4.49
CA ALA A 110 1.16 -8.02 5.09
C ALA A 110 1.67 -6.58 5.05
N PHE A 111 1.40 -5.87 3.94
CA PHE A 111 1.83 -4.47 3.78
C PHE A 111 0.78 -3.65 3.04
N VAL A 112 0.59 -2.40 3.48
CA VAL A 112 -0.05 -1.33 2.70
C VAL A 112 0.79 -0.08 2.84
N LEU A 113 1.42 0.32 1.74
CA LEU A 113 2.45 1.34 1.74
C LEU A 113 2.14 2.38 0.67
N THR A 114 2.45 3.64 0.97
CA THR A 114 2.45 4.72 -0.02
C THR A 114 3.66 5.59 0.24
N ASP A 115 4.40 5.88 -0.81
CA ASP A 115 5.58 6.73 -0.74
C ASP A 115 5.19 8.10 -0.15
N PRO A 116 5.92 8.62 0.87
CA PRO A 116 5.58 9.87 1.54
C PRO A 116 5.49 11.09 0.61
N ALA A 117 6.23 11.12 -0.49
CA ALA A 117 6.15 12.18 -1.49
C ALA A 117 4.78 12.20 -2.22
N TRP A 118 4.04 11.10 -2.14
CA TRP A 118 2.73 10.86 -2.74
C TRP A 118 1.58 10.87 -1.71
N GLN A 119 1.90 10.86 -0.41
CA GLN A 119 0.92 10.98 0.66
C GLN A 119 0.26 12.37 0.68
N ARG A 120 -0.96 12.45 1.25
CA ARG A 120 -1.76 13.69 1.39
C ARG A 120 -2.11 14.42 0.07
N ARG A 121 -1.86 13.83 -1.10
CA ARG A 121 -2.29 14.36 -2.41
C ARG A 121 -3.75 14.03 -2.79
N ARG A 122 -4.58 13.66 -1.80
CA ARG A 122 -5.98 13.20 -1.98
C ARG A 122 -6.12 12.31 -3.21
N ILE A 123 -5.55 11.11 -3.13
CA ILE A 123 -5.90 10.01 -4.03
C ILE A 123 -7.27 9.52 -3.53
N GLY A 124 -8.34 10.21 -3.93
CA GLY A 124 -9.71 9.99 -3.43
C GLY A 124 -10.25 11.14 -2.58
N ALA A 125 -10.82 12.16 -3.21
CA ALA A 125 -11.81 13.03 -2.58
C ALA A 125 -12.79 13.52 -3.65
N GLY A 126 -13.82 12.73 -3.93
CA GLY A 126 -15.03 13.25 -4.54
C GLY A 126 -15.64 14.26 -3.58
N SER A 127 -15.75 15.51 -4.02
CA SER A 127 -16.46 16.54 -3.27
C SER A 127 -17.96 16.24 -3.27
N SER A 128 -18.51 15.76 -2.15
CA SER A 128 -19.92 16.03 -1.84
C SER A 128 -19.99 17.22 -0.89
N ALA A 129 -19.71 18.42 -1.42
CA ALA A 129 -20.15 19.64 -0.76
C ALA A 129 -21.66 19.77 -0.98
N ARG A 130 -22.46 19.09 -0.16
CA ARG A 130 -23.86 19.47 0.02
C ARG A 130 -23.84 20.60 1.05
N ALA A 131 -23.86 21.83 0.54
CA ALA A 131 -24.09 23.01 1.37
C ALA A 131 -25.46 22.85 2.05
N SER A 132 -25.46 22.72 3.39
CA SER A 132 -26.66 23.02 4.17
C SER A 132 -26.88 24.53 4.11
N PRO A 133 -28.08 25.03 3.76
CA PRO A 133 -28.36 26.44 3.85
C PRO A 133 -28.33 26.89 5.32
N PRO A 134 -27.89 28.12 5.61
CA PRO A 134 -27.91 28.65 6.97
C PRO A 134 -29.37 28.79 7.45
N LEU A 135 -29.60 28.39 8.70
CA LEU A 135 -30.85 28.65 9.41
C LEU A 135 -31.03 30.17 9.56
N PRO A 136 -32.23 30.72 9.29
CA PRO A 136 -32.52 32.13 9.52
C PRO A 136 -32.50 32.46 11.01
N ALA A 137 -32.11 33.71 11.30
CA ALA A 137 -31.92 34.31 12.62
C ALA A 137 -33.18 34.34 13.48
#